data_AF-A0A5K1IR12-F1
#
_entry.id   AF-A0A5K1IR12-F1
#
_cell.length_a   1.000
_cell.length_b   1.000
_cell.length_c   1.000
_cell.angle_alpha   90.00
_cell.angle_beta   90.00
_cell.angle_gamma   90.00
#
_symmetry.space_group_name_H-M   'P 1'
#
loop_
_entity.id
_entity.type
_entity.pdbx_description
1 polymer ?
#
loop_
_entity_poly.entity_id
_entity_poly.type
_entity_poly.pdbx_seq_one_letter_code
_entity_poly.pdbx_strand_id
1 'polypeptide(L)'
;MNPNDRNRHAPRPQGARHPQQPARQRGVARPQVAHHPQAPAKPHMRRAPRPNRATGSRQASRSGQASRLGHASRSSQVPRHDQTSRRGQVPRSSRTPRSDRTPHSSRTPRNSHTRIAGIAAALVLIALVGMGGTALFRAMSKGEGPSQDKPGSAPIIEDSTAGGGAGEIVIGLNGSKDTYVLKGEEYLEAGAHAAEPADGLLNAKIKTSGKVDTSKPGTYKVTYRVSDSSGHTAKAVRTVHVVESMETMQGGVPILMYHYVYDPANPPADLNGNFIASTTFEQQLSYLKENDFYFPSYPEVKAFIEGKHSLPAKSVVLTFDDGEMGFLNVGVPLLEKYQVPATSFVIASDADAAQKVIDHRSPYVAFESHSFGMHKPGGNVGHGGIISAMSRDEIAADLKHAQEIVGGTQAFAYPFGDVTDDGRAAVRDAGILCAFTTQNSWAHVGDDVTALPRVRISGEYPLDSFIALVNG
;
A
#
# COMPACT_ATOMS: atom_id res chain seq x y z
N MET A 1 33.33 -59.11 42.26
CA MET A 1 32.68 -59.19 43.58
C MET A 1 31.24 -58.75 43.43
N ASN A 2 30.32 -59.64 43.78
CA ASN A 2 28.87 -59.44 43.86
C ASN A 2 28.52 -59.35 45.36
N PRO A 3 27.41 -58.70 45.75
CA PRO A 3 26.47 -59.43 46.59
C PRO A 3 25.01 -59.26 46.18
N ASN A 4 24.38 -60.43 46.01
CA ASN A 4 22.95 -60.71 45.99
C ASN A 4 22.52 -61.15 47.40
N ASP A 5 21.29 -60.80 47.80
CA ASP A 5 20.44 -61.59 48.71
C ASP A 5 18.98 -61.34 48.28
N ARG A 6 18.17 -62.28 47.77
CA ARG A 6 17.61 -63.58 48.23
C ARG A 6 16.56 -63.52 49.36
N ASN A 7 15.46 -64.24 49.06
CA ASN A 7 14.35 -64.79 49.88
C ASN A 7 13.14 -63.89 50.18
N ARG A 8 11.93 -64.15 49.64
CA ARG A 8 10.95 -65.27 49.82
C ARG A 8 10.06 -65.09 51.07
N HIS A 9 8.76 -64.80 50.87
CA HIS A 9 7.59 -65.57 51.33
C HIS A 9 6.27 -64.80 51.13
N ALA A 10 5.23 -65.48 50.62
CA ALA A 10 3.84 -65.00 50.55
C ALA A 10 3.09 -65.33 51.88
N PRO A 11 1.96 -64.68 52.21
CA PRO A 11 0.65 -65.15 51.72
C PRO A 11 -0.44 -64.05 51.47
N ARG A 12 -1.53 -64.45 50.76
CA ARG A 12 -2.84 -63.76 50.58
C ARG A 12 -3.65 -63.74 51.92
N PRO A 13 -4.78 -62.98 52.12
CA PRO A 13 -5.88 -62.72 51.15
C PRO A 13 -6.72 -61.41 51.26
N GLN A 14 -7.63 -61.23 50.26
CA GLN A 14 -8.96 -60.55 50.21
C GLN A 14 -9.12 -59.10 50.72
N GLY A 15 -9.84 -58.16 50.11
CA GLY A 15 -10.70 -58.11 48.92
C GLY A 15 -11.46 -56.75 48.92
N ALA A 16 -11.85 -56.24 47.75
CA ALA A 16 -13.01 -55.35 47.54
C ALA A 16 -13.16 -55.06 46.05
N ARG A 17 -14.35 -55.36 45.49
CA ARG A 17 -14.74 -55.08 44.10
C ARG A 17 -15.58 -53.81 44.06
N HIS A 18 -15.41 -52.98 43.04
CA HIS A 18 -16.45 -52.06 42.54
C HIS A 18 -16.43 -52.05 41.01
N PRO A 19 -17.59 -52.16 40.33
CA PRO A 19 -17.68 -52.04 38.88
C PRO A 19 -18.36 -50.73 38.41
N GLN A 20 -17.89 -50.26 37.26
CA GLN A 20 -18.58 -49.73 36.07
C GLN A 20 -19.87 -48.87 36.18
N GLN A 21 -19.82 -47.72 35.47
CA GLN A 21 -20.91 -46.97 34.80
C GLN A 21 -21.98 -47.86 34.12
N PRO A 22 -23.24 -47.44 33.82
CA PRO A 22 -23.53 -46.31 32.89
C PRO A 22 -24.94 -45.62 32.95
N ALA A 23 -25.16 -44.68 32.00
CA ALA A 23 -26.38 -44.46 31.19
C ALA A 23 -27.12 -43.10 31.25
N ARG A 24 -27.60 -42.69 30.07
CA ARG A 24 -28.40 -41.50 29.69
C ARG A 24 -29.91 -41.71 29.94
N GLN A 25 -30.66 -40.63 30.29
CA GLN A 25 -31.82 -40.04 29.54
C GLN A 25 -32.88 -39.31 30.42
N ARG A 26 -33.26 -38.10 29.94
CA ARG A 26 -34.58 -37.39 29.90
C ARG A 26 -35.35 -36.94 31.18
N GLY A 27 -35.59 -35.62 31.24
CA GLY A 27 -36.85 -34.89 31.58
C GLY A 27 -37.37 -34.96 33.03
N VAL A 28 -38.07 -34.00 33.66
CA VAL A 28 -38.78 -32.74 33.32
C VAL A 28 -39.05 -32.02 34.67
N ALA A 29 -39.02 -30.67 34.74
CA ALA A 29 -40.00 -29.80 35.42
C ALA A 29 -39.44 -28.41 35.82
N ARG A 30 -40.25 -27.37 35.56
CA ARG A 30 -40.04 -25.93 35.86
C ARG A 30 -40.28 -25.59 37.35
N PRO A 31 -39.98 -24.34 37.76
CA PRO A 31 -41.08 -23.40 37.98
C PRO A 31 -40.93 -22.00 37.34
N GLN A 32 -42.11 -21.41 37.09
CA GLN A 32 -42.52 -20.03 36.75
C GLN A 32 -42.16 -19.01 37.87
N VAL A 33 -42.17 -17.67 37.79
CA VAL A 33 -42.58 -16.60 36.84
C VAL A 33 -42.10 -15.25 37.44
N ALA A 34 -41.80 -14.23 36.62
CA ALA A 34 -42.26 -12.84 36.80
C ALA A 34 -41.88 -11.95 35.59
N HIS A 35 -42.89 -11.43 34.91
CA HIS A 35 -42.86 -10.42 33.85
C HIS A 35 -42.90 -9.00 34.44
N HIS A 36 -42.25 -8.01 33.79
CA HIS A 36 -42.76 -6.63 33.57
C HIS A 36 -41.80 -5.80 32.67
N PRO A 37 -42.22 -4.68 32.04
CA PRO A 37 -42.68 -4.68 30.64
C PRO A 37 -41.91 -3.71 29.70
N GLN A 38 -42.20 -3.87 28.40
CA GLN A 38 -41.78 -3.00 27.29
C GLN A 38 -42.34 -1.58 27.38
N ALA A 39 -41.52 -0.60 26.99
CA ALA A 39 -41.90 0.80 26.80
C ALA A 39 -42.23 1.09 25.31
N PRO A 40 -43.10 2.09 25.01
CA PRO A 40 -43.90 2.11 23.79
C PRO A 40 -43.26 2.80 22.58
N ALA A 41 -43.73 2.38 21.40
CA ALA A 41 -43.48 2.95 20.09
C ALA A 41 -43.97 4.40 19.96
N LYS A 42 -43.17 5.24 19.30
CA LYS A 42 -43.54 6.61 18.89
C LYS A 42 -44.29 6.59 17.56
N PRO A 43 -45.30 7.47 17.36
CA PRO A 43 -46.19 7.40 16.21
C PRO A 43 -45.61 8.01 14.93
N HIS A 44 -45.97 7.39 13.82
CA HIS A 44 -45.79 7.88 12.46
C HIS A 44 -46.43 9.26 12.25
N MET A 45 -45.64 10.24 11.81
CA MET A 45 -46.16 11.46 11.19
C MET A 45 -46.15 11.33 9.67
N ARG A 46 -47.32 11.59 9.09
CA ARG A 46 -47.63 11.66 7.66
C ARG A 46 -46.79 12.71 6.93
N ARG A 47 -46.34 12.37 5.72
CA ARG A 47 -45.88 13.32 4.69
C ARG A 47 -47.08 13.93 3.94
N ALA A 48 -47.01 15.23 3.65
CA ALA A 48 -47.28 15.91 2.35
C ALA A 48 -47.50 17.43 2.56
N PRO A 49 -47.35 18.31 1.55
CA PRO A 49 -46.46 18.29 0.37
C PRO A 49 -45.64 19.59 0.22
N ARG A 50 -44.67 19.59 -0.71
CA ARG A 50 -43.95 20.79 -1.21
C ARG A 50 -44.92 21.79 -1.88
N PRO A 51 -44.64 23.09 -1.84
CA PRO A 51 -45.08 24.00 -2.89
C PRO A 51 -43.95 24.35 -3.87
N ASN A 52 -44.38 24.56 -5.10
CA ASN A 52 -43.58 24.86 -6.28
C ASN A 52 -43.09 26.31 -6.29
N ARG A 53 -42.01 26.49 -7.05
CA ARG A 53 -41.37 27.70 -7.58
C ARG A 53 -42.35 28.75 -8.10
N ALA A 54 -42.12 30.03 -7.78
CA ALA A 54 -42.51 31.15 -8.65
C ALA A 54 -41.57 32.36 -8.47
N THR A 55 -41.20 32.89 -9.63
CA THR A 55 -40.47 34.12 -9.97
C THR A 55 -41.11 35.40 -9.41
N GLY A 56 -40.31 36.42 -9.11
CA GLY A 56 -40.84 37.77 -8.87
C GLY A 56 -39.80 38.80 -8.45
N SER A 57 -39.50 39.71 -9.36
CA SER A 57 -38.57 40.85 -9.30
C SER A 57 -38.97 42.01 -8.36
N ARG A 58 -38.00 42.91 -8.15
CA ARG A 58 -38.03 44.32 -7.68
C ARG A 58 -37.98 44.50 -6.15
N GLN A 59 -37.49 45.60 -5.58
CA GLN A 59 -36.56 46.70 -5.88
C GLN A 59 -36.73 47.64 -4.66
N ALA A 60 -35.62 48.00 -4.01
CA ALA A 60 -35.39 49.14 -3.11
C ALA A 60 -36.55 49.83 -2.35
N SER A 61 -36.37 49.99 -1.03
CA SER A 61 -36.56 51.29 -0.38
C SER A 61 -35.78 51.39 0.94
N ARG A 62 -34.98 52.47 1.02
CA ARG A 62 -34.23 53.00 2.17
C ARG A 62 -35.15 53.70 3.17
N SER A 63 -34.75 53.72 4.45
CA SER A 63 -34.61 54.91 5.34
C SER A 63 -34.43 54.40 6.79
N GLY A 64 -33.30 54.63 7.48
CA GLY A 64 -32.98 55.83 8.29
C GLY A 64 -33.34 55.53 9.76
N GLN A 65 -32.62 55.85 10.85
CA GLN A 65 -31.52 56.73 11.26
C GLN A 65 -30.93 56.07 12.54
N ALA A 66 -29.62 55.99 12.80
CA ALA A 66 -28.67 57.00 13.27
C ALA A 66 -28.92 57.63 14.67
N SER A 67 -28.02 57.34 15.63
CA SER A 67 -27.47 58.23 16.67
C SER A 67 -26.30 57.49 17.38
N ARG A 68 -25.03 57.92 17.22
CA ARG A 68 -24.25 58.91 18.02
C ARG A 68 -23.83 58.34 19.39
N LEU A 69 -22.65 58.48 20.00
CA LEU A 69 -21.33 59.18 19.91
C LEU A 69 -20.44 58.43 20.95
N GLY A 70 -19.11 58.44 21.06
CA GLY A 70 -18.02 59.21 20.45
C GLY A 70 -16.68 58.90 21.16
N HIS A 71 -15.61 59.56 20.68
CA HIS A 71 -14.28 59.80 21.30
C HIS A 71 -13.30 58.60 21.44
N ALA A 72 -11.98 58.73 21.24
CA ALA A 72 -11.11 59.85 20.86
C ALA A 72 -9.75 59.32 20.33
N SER A 73 -9.05 60.21 19.63
CA SER A 73 -7.78 60.09 18.91
C SER A 73 -6.54 59.88 19.78
N ARG A 74 -5.47 59.31 19.19
CA ARG A 74 -4.09 59.83 19.38
C ARG A 74 -3.18 59.49 18.20
N SER A 75 -2.52 60.53 17.70
CA SER A 75 -1.45 60.53 16.69
C SER A 75 -0.08 60.29 17.31
N SER A 76 0.86 59.73 16.54
CA SER A 76 2.26 60.17 16.57
C SER A 76 2.99 59.76 15.30
N GLN A 77 3.84 60.68 14.85
CA GLN A 77 4.52 60.79 13.57
C GLN A 77 5.78 59.90 13.44
N VAL A 78 6.20 59.78 12.18
CA VAL A 78 7.45 59.22 11.61
C VAL A 78 8.73 59.90 12.16
N PRO A 79 9.95 59.38 11.91
CA PRO A 79 10.64 59.74 10.66
C PRO A 79 11.45 58.63 9.96
N ARG A 80 11.60 58.84 8.65
CA ARG A 80 12.47 58.15 7.70
C ARG A 80 13.94 58.38 8.04
N HIS A 81 14.80 57.42 7.67
CA HIS A 81 16.19 57.71 7.30
C HIS A 81 16.44 57.28 5.85
N ASP A 82 16.88 58.28 5.10
CA ASP A 82 17.38 58.25 3.74
C ASP A 82 18.91 58.16 3.85
N GLN A 83 19.57 57.31 3.05
CA GLN A 83 20.91 57.62 2.55
C GLN A 83 21.28 56.79 1.31
N THR A 84 21.59 57.56 0.29
CA THR A 84 21.97 57.24 -1.09
C THR A 84 23.45 56.89 -1.27
N SER A 85 23.73 56.37 -2.47
CA SER A 85 24.97 56.47 -3.28
C SER A 85 25.84 55.20 -3.26
N ARG A 86 26.49 54.75 -4.35
CA ARG A 86 26.75 55.35 -5.67
C ARG A 86 27.33 54.26 -6.61
N ARG A 87 26.95 54.34 -7.89
CA ARG A 87 27.75 54.14 -9.13
C ARG A 87 28.63 52.89 -9.34
N GLY A 88 28.37 52.24 -10.47
CA GLY A 88 29.36 51.45 -11.21
C GLY A 88 28.80 50.83 -12.51
N GLN A 89 28.46 51.66 -13.51
CA GLN A 89 28.32 51.21 -14.91
C GLN A 89 29.58 51.62 -15.69
N VAL A 90 30.16 50.69 -16.46
CA VAL A 90 31.02 50.98 -17.63
C VAL A 90 30.73 49.93 -18.73
N PRO A 91 30.83 50.27 -20.04
CA PRO A 91 30.14 49.58 -21.14
C PRO A 91 31.06 48.94 -22.22
N ARG A 92 30.42 48.17 -23.12
CA ARG A 92 30.68 47.91 -24.58
C ARG A 92 32.10 47.60 -25.11
N SER A 93 32.19 46.51 -25.87
CA SER A 93 32.73 46.40 -27.26
C SER A 93 32.47 44.95 -27.76
N SER A 94 32.34 44.54 -29.03
CA SER A 94 32.30 45.17 -30.36
C SER A 94 31.79 44.10 -31.37
N ARG A 95 31.38 44.57 -32.55
CA ARG A 95 30.70 43.92 -33.68
C ARG A 95 31.66 43.21 -34.69
N THR A 96 31.11 42.19 -35.39
CA THR A 96 31.21 41.83 -36.85
C THR A 96 32.50 41.22 -37.45
N PRO A 97 32.51 40.61 -38.67
CA PRO A 97 31.44 40.23 -39.62
C PRO A 97 31.54 38.80 -40.25
N ARG A 98 30.59 38.57 -41.16
CA ARG A 98 30.28 37.44 -42.07
C ARG A 98 30.98 37.59 -43.45
N SER A 99 31.26 36.49 -44.14
CA SER A 99 31.42 36.35 -45.61
C SER A 99 31.44 34.84 -45.96
N ASP A 100 30.93 34.27 -47.05
CA ASP A 100 30.23 34.77 -48.24
C ASP A 100 29.61 33.56 -49.01
N ARG A 101 28.50 33.82 -49.72
CA ARG A 101 28.02 33.26 -51.02
C ARG A 101 27.72 31.75 -51.25
N THR A 102 26.40 31.47 -51.26
CA THR A 102 25.48 30.85 -52.28
C THR A 102 26.03 30.34 -53.65
N PRO A 103 25.27 29.59 -54.53
CA PRO A 103 23.83 29.24 -54.52
C PRO A 103 23.38 27.82 -55.06
N HIS A 104 22.06 27.55 -54.99
CA HIS A 104 21.19 26.77 -55.93
C HIS A 104 21.28 25.22 -55.93
N SER A 105 20.23 24.41 -56.15
CA SER A 105 18.79 24.60 -56.40
C SER A 105 18.00 23.30 -56.13
N SER A 106 16.74 23.45 -55.69
CA SER A 106 15.51 22.72 -56.09
C SER A 106 15.42 21.17 -56.22
N ARG A 107 14.48 20.63 -55.44
CA ARG A 107 13.30 19.79 -55.81
C ARG A 107 13.49 18.38 -56.43
N THR A 108 13.32 17.37 -55.56
CA THR A 108 12.32 16.26 -55.61
C THR A 108 12.38 15.21 -56.77
N PRO A 109 11.68 14.05 -56.71
CA PRO A 109 12.33 12.74 -56.54
C PRO A 109 12.00 11.77 -57.69
N ARG A 110 12.62 10.58 -57.77
CA ARG A 110 11.94 9.40 -58.34
C ARG A 110 12.70 8.07 -58.18
N ASN A 111 11.92 7.06 -57.81
CA ASN A 111 12.20 5.63 -57.81
C ASN A 111 12.68 5.10 -59.17
N SER A 112 13.49 4.03 -59.19
CA SER A 112 13.04 2.70 -59.68
C SER A 112 14.17 1.66 -59.78
N HIS A 113 13.86 0.48 -59.24
CA HIS A 113 14.17 -0.91 -59.61
C HIS A 113 15.36 -1.26 -60.50
N THR A 114 16.09 -2.32 -60.12
CA THR A 114 16.25 -3.65 -60.78
C THR A 114 17.49 -4.37 -60.17
N ARG A 115 17.66 -5.70 -60.01
CA ARG A 115 17.08 -6.93 -60.58
C ARG A 115 17.63 -8.18 -59.82
N ILE A 116 16.80 -9.23 -59.70
CA ILE A 116 17.06 -10.66 -60.03
C ILE A 116 17.82 -11.62 -59.08
N ALA A 117 17.26 -12.84 -59.05
CA ALA A 117 17.73 -14.18 -58.65
C ALA A 117 17.42 -14.57 -57.19
N GLY A 118 16.74 -15.67 -56.88
CA GLY A 118 16.16 -16.76 -57.69
C GLY A 118 16.01 -17.98 -56.78
N ILE A 119 14.89 -18.72 -56.93
CA ILE A 119 14.71 -20.17 -56.67
C ILE A 119 14.89 -20.62 -55.19
N ALA A 120 14.03 -21.40 -54.53
CA ALA A 120 12.68 -21.92 -54.72
C ALA A 120 12.30 -22.61 -53.39
N ALA A 121 11.00 -22.53 -53.06
CA ALA A 121 10.10 -23.54 -52.48
C ALA A 121 10.65 -24.64 -51.52
N ALA A 122 9.98 -25.01 -50.43
CA ALA A 122 8.55 -25.23 -50.35
C ALA A 122 7.99 -25.13 -48.92
N LEU A 123 6.84 -24.47 -48.83
CA LEU A 123 5.79 -24.63 -47.82
C LEU A 123 5.08 -25.98 -48.02
N VAL A 124 4.70 -26.66 -46.93
CA VAL A 124 3.35 -27.23 -46.80
C VAL A 124 2.92 -27.20 -45.32
N LEU A 125 1.79 -26.52 -45.07
CA LEU A 125 0.97 -26.54 -43.86
C LEU A 125 0.35 -27.92 -43.60
N ILE A 126 0.00 -28.23 -42.34
CA ILE A 126 -1.40 -28.51 -41.91
C ILE A 126 -1.52 -28.64 -40.38
N ALA A 127 -2.35 -27.73 -39.85
CA ALA A 127 -3.28 -27.73 -38.72
C ALA A 127 -3.37 -28.84 -37.63
N LEU A 128 -3.57 -28.31 -36.39
CA LEU A 128 -4.59 -28.63 -35.36
C LEU A 128 -4.32 -29.62 -34.19
N VAL A 129 -4.77 -29.15 -33.01
CA VAL A 129 -5.00 -29.81 -31.70
C VAL A 129 -3.70 -30.13 -30.92
N GLY A 130 -3.51 -29.85 -29.63
CA GLY A 130 -4.32 -29.38 -28.51
C GLY A 130 -3.64 -29.87 -27.21
N MET A 131 -3.95 -29.25 -26.07
CA MET A 131 -3.68 -29.71 -24.70
C MET A 131 -2.23 -29.67 -24.16
N GLY A 132 -2.09 -29.04 -22.98
CA GLY A 132 -1.38 -29.66 -21.86
C GLY A 132 0.04 -29.18 -21.55
N GLY A 133 0.14 -28.33 -20.53
CA GLY A 133 0.83 -28.66 -19.27
C GLY A 133 2.30 -29.11 -19.27
N THR A 134 3.06 -28.39 -18.44
CA THR A 134 4.16 -28.84 -17.56
C THR A 134 5.57 -29.12 -18.13
N ALA A 135 6.48 -28.24 -17.69
CA ALA A 135 7.75 -28.50 -17.00
C ALA A 135 8.81 -29.45 -17.61
N LEU A 136 10.05 -28.93 -17.66
CA LEU A 136 11.24 -29.40 -16.92
C LEU A 136 12.50 -29.41 -17.80
N PHE A 137 13.35 -28.39 -17.65
CA PHE A 137 14.73 -28.43 -18.15
C PHE A 137 15.57 -29.35 -17.25
N ARG A 138 15.93 -30.52 -17.78
CA ARG A 138 16.90 -31.45 -17.19
C ARG A 138 18.16 -31.43 -18.05
N ALA A 139 19.22 -30.77 -17.59
CA ALA A 139 20.54 -30.90 -18.18
C ALA A 139 21.23 -32.17 -17.65
N MET A 140 21.73 -32.99 -18.58
CA MET A 140 22.51 -34.20 -18.31
C MET A 140 24.00 -33.85 -18.13
N SER A 141 24.64 -34.47 -17.15
CA SER A 141 26.03 -34.90 -17.27
C SER A 141 26.22 -36.20 -16.47
N LYS A 142 26.77 -37.23 -17.13
CA LYS A 142 27.10 -38.55 -16.58
C LYS A 142 28.62 -38.61 -16.36
N GLY A 143 29.05 -39.27 -15.27
CA GLY A 143 30.44 -39.74 -15.09
C GLY A 143 30.81 -40.13 -13.65
N GLU A 144 30.41 -41.34 -13.24
CA GLU A 144 31.00 -42.36 -12.32
C GLU A 144 31.85 -41.97 -11.06
N GLY A 145 31.50 -42.58 -9.89
CA GLY A 145 32.12 -42.39 -8.54
C GLY A 145 33.25 -43.40 -8.19
N PRO A 146 33.43 -43.88 -6.92
CA PRO A 146 32.98 -43.41 -5.59
C PRO A 146 34.12 -43.28 -4.54
N SER A 147 33.97 -42.45 -3.49
CA SER A 147 34.58 -42.72 -2.16
C SER A 147 33.94 -41.88 -1.06
N GLN A 148 33.82 -42.49 0.12
CA GLN A 148 33.21 -41.98 1.34
C GLN A 148 33.94 -40.73 1.88
N ASP A 149 33.18 -39.73 2.31
CA ASP A 149 33.38 -39.01 3.58
C ASP A 149 32.12 -38.19 3.93
N LYS A 150 31.56 -38.43 5.12
CA LYS A 150 30.67 -37.50 5.86
C LYS A 150 31.59 -36.62 6.71
N PRO A 151 31.32 -35.31 6.95
CA PRO A 151 30.10 -34.87 7.66
C PRO A 151 29.54 -33.50 7.25
N GLY A 152 28.33 -33.18 7.74
CA GLY A 152 27.83 -31.80 7.80
C GLY A 152 26.36 -31.65 7.41
N SER A 153 25.46 -32.26 8.18
CA SER A 153 24.01 -32.04 8.07
C SER A 153 23.70 -30.56 8.27
N ALA A 154 23.35 -29.85 7.21
CA ALA A 154 22.78 -28.51 7.33
C ALA A 154 21.42 -28.63 8.04
N PRO A 155 21.13 -27.82 9.06
CA PRO A 155 19.84 -27.89 9.74
C PRO A 155 18.75 -27.41 8.79
N ILE A 156 17.79 -28.31 8.55
CA ILE A 156 16.48 -27.98 8.00
C ILE A 156 15.84 -27.01 9.01
N ILE A 157 15.70 -25.73 8.64
CA ILE A 157 14.97 -24.76 9.45
C ILE A 157 13.49 -24.99 9.15
N GLU A 158 12.78 -25.34 10.22
CA GLU A 158 11.38 -25.75 10.23
C GLU A 158 10.45 -24.68 9.65
N ASP A 159 9.49 -25.22 8.90
CA ASP A 159 8.31 -24.59 8.37
C ASP A 159 7.45 -23.98 9.48
N SER A 160 6.84 -22.85 9.15
CA SER A 160 5.83 -22.15 9.91
C SER A 160 4.69 -23.07 10.36
N THR A 161 4.62 -23.34 11.66
CA THR A 161 3.39 -23.80 12.28
C THR A 161 2.57 -22.60 12.75
N ALA A 162 1.44 -22.41 12.08
CA ALA A 162 0.27 -21.82 12.70
C ALA A 162 -0.21 -22.74 13.84
N GLY A 163 -0.56 -22.15 14.99
CA GLY A 163 -1.46 -22.73 15.98
C GLY A 163 -0.90 -22.92 17.39
N GLY A 164 -1.36 -22.08 18.33
CA GLY A 164 -1.53 -22.50 19.74
C GLY A 164 -1.13 -21.51 20.84
N GLY A 165 -2.00 -20.53 21.13
CA GLY A 165 -2.11 -19.88 22.44
C GLY A 165 -1.03 -18.85 22.81
N ALA A 166 -0.97 -17.72 22.09
CA ALA A 166 -0.10 -16.57 22.37
C ALA A 166 -0.83 -15.31 21.88
N GLY A 167 -0.61 -14.15 22.51
CA GLY A 167 -1.30 -12.88 22.23
C GLY A 167 -1.52 -12.60 20.73
N GLU A 168 -2.65 -11.97 20.41
CA GLU A 168 -3.17 -11.78 19.05
C GLU A 168 -2.38 -10.76 18.18
N ILE A 169 -1.07 -10.62 18.44
CA ILE A 169 -0.19 -9.73 17.71
C ILE A 169 -0.06 -10.20 16.26
N VAL A 170 -0.45 -9.33 15.35
CA VAL A 170 -0.17 -9.48 13.92
C VAL A 170 1.00 -8.57 13.58
N ILE A 171 2.02 -9.12 12.93
CA ILE A 171 3.17 -8.38 12.40
C ILE A 171 3.27 -8.62 10.89
N GLY A 172 3.34 -7.54 10.13
CA GLY A 172 3.44 -7.54 8.67
C GLY A 172 4.69 -6.84 8.17
N LEU A 173 5.15 -7.23 6.98
CA LEU A 173 6.30 -6.60 6.32
C LEU A 173 5.80 -5.49 5.39
N ASN A 174 6.50 -4.35 5.34
CA ASN A 174 6.20 -3.31 4.37
C ASN A 174 6.81 -3.71 3.01
N GLY A 175 5.97 -4.05 2.03
CA GLY A 175 6.40 -4.62 0.75
C GLY A 175 6.72 -6.12 0.83
N SER A 176 7.47 -6.62 -0.15
CA SER A 176 7.69 -8.07 -0.31
C SER A 176 8.48 -8.71 0.85
N LYS A 177 8.13 -9.97 1.14
CA LYS A 177 8.85 -10.84 2.08
C LYS A 177 10.21 -11.27 1.53
N ASP A 178 10.29 -11.48 0.23
CA ASP A 178 11.51 -11.78 -0.51
C ASP A 178 11.86 -10.54 -1.34
N THR A 179 12.95 -9.85 -1.00
CA THR A 179 13.45 -8.66 -1.70
C THR A 179 14.74 -9.00 -2.46
N TYR A 180 15.01 -8.26 -3.53
CA TYR A 180 16.13 -8.51 -4.44
C TYR A 180 16.99 -7.25 -4.54
N VAL A 181 18.29 -7.40 -4.36
CA VAL A 181 19.26 -6.30 -4.39
C VAL A 181 20.39 -6.70 -5.33
N LEU A 182 20.72 -5.85 -6.31
CA LEU A 182 21.90 -6.08 -7.14
C LEU A 182 23.17 -5.95 -6.30
N LYS A 183 24.16 -6.79 -6.58
CA LYS A 183 25.47 -6.70 -5.92
C LYS A 183 26.05 -5.28 -6.03
N GLY A 184 26.38 -4.72 -4.87
CA GLY A 184 26.92 -3.37 -4.75
C GLY A 184 25.87 -2.27 -4.58
N GLU A 185 24.58 -2.53 -4.84
CA GLU A 185 23.51 -1.61 -4.46
C GLU A 185 23.28 -1.65 -2.94
N GLU A 186 22.71 -0.57 -2.40
CA GLU A 186 22.33 -0.49 -1.00
C GLU A 186 21.08 -1.34 -0.73
N TYR A 187 21.08 -2.10 0.37
CA TYR A 187 19.85 -2.70 0.89
C TYR A 187 19.04 -1.63 1.64
N LEU A 188 17.83 -1.38 1.17
CA LEU A 188 16.93 -0.39 1.73
C LEU A 188 15.99 -1.06 2.74
N GLU A 189 16.16 -0.73 4.01
CA GLU A 189 15.38 -1.32 5.10
C GLU A 189 13.93 -0.80 5.09
N ALA A 190 12.99 -1.63 4.66
CA ALA A 190 11.59 -1.20 4.55
C ALA A 190 10.79 -1.17 5.85
N GLY A 191 11.29 -1.78 6.92
CA GLY A 191 10.55 -1.92 8.17
C GLY A 191 9.39 -2.91 8.11
N ALA A 192 8.60 -2.89 9.17
CA ALA A 192 7.45 -3.74 9.42
C ALA A 192 6.41 -2.93 10.23
N HIS A 193 5.17 -3.42 10.26
CA HIS A 193 4.09 -2.88 11.09
C HIS A 193 3.53 -3.99 11.99
N ALA A 194 3.00 -3.61 13.16
CA ALA A 194 2.42 -4.55 14.09
C ALA A 194 1.30 -3.90 14.91
N ALA A 195 0.28 -4.69 15.21
CA ALA A 195 -0.84 -4.28 16.05
C ALA A 195 -1.43 -5.50 16.79
N GLU A 196 -2.16 -5.21 17.85
CA GLU A 196 -2.97 -6.19 18.58
C GLU A 196 -4.16 -5.51 19.29
N PRO A 197 -5.20 -6.24 19.70
CA PRO A 197 -6.40 -5.62 20.26
C PRO A 197 -6.19 -4.89 21.59
N ALA A 198 -5.31 -5.39 22.48
CA ALA A 198 -5.17 -4.84 23.83
C ALA A 198 -4.27 -3.59 23.86
N ASP A 199 -3.07 -3.67 23.28
CA ASP A 199 -2.13 -2.54 23.21
C ASP A 199 -2.36 -1.58 22.02
N GLY A 200 -3.15 -1.99 21.03
CA GLY A 200 -3.31 -1.24 19.78
C GLY A 200 -2.06 -1.32 18.90
N LEU A 201 -1.58 -0.18 18.42
CA LEU A 201 -0.42 -0.07 17.53
C LEU A 201 0.89 -0.38 18.25
N LEU A 202 1.72 -1.22 17.64
CA LEU A 202 3.00 -1.67 18.19
C LEU A 202 4.21 -1.29 17.31
N ASN A 203 4.02 -0.53 16.23
CA ASN A 203 5.09 -0.17 15.26
C ASN A 203 6.36 0.37 15.94
N ALA A 204 6.21 1.28 16.90
CA ALA A 204 7.33 1.89 17.64
C ALA A 204 8.08 0.90 18.57
N LYS A 205 7.48 -0.26 18.88
CA LYS A 205 8.10 -1.31 19.71
C LYS A 205 8.84 -2.37 18.88
N ILE A 206 8.79 -2.31 17.55
CA ILE A 206 9.45 -3.27 16.67
C ILE A 206 10.96 -3.10 16.76
N LYS A 207 11.66 -4.22 16.98
CA LYS A 207 13.12 -4.32 16.98
C LYS A 207 13.58 -5.08 15.74
N THR A 208 14.43 -4.44 14.95
CA THR A 208 15.02 -5.01 13.72
C THR A 208 16.41 -5.56 14.00
N SER A 209 16.73 -6.70 13.41
CA SER A 209 18.04 -7.37 13.53
C SER A 209 18.39 -8.11 12.25
N GLY A 210 19.69 -8.28 11.99
CA GLY A 210 20.21 -8.85 10.75
C GLY A 210 21.19 -7.89 10.09
N LYS A 211 22.09 -8.42 9.26
CA LYS A 211 23.03 -7.63 8.46
C LYS A 211 23.06 -8.21 7.05
N VAL A 212 22.89 -7.34 6.06
CA VAL A 212 22.98 -7.67 4.65
C VAL A 212 24.33 -7.18 4.14
N ASP A 213 25.13 -8.07 3.55
CA ASP A 213 26.39 -7.71 2.89
C ASP A 213 26.15 -7.71 1.37
N THR A 214 25.77 -6.56 0.82
CA THR A 214 25.43 -6.45 -0.61
C THR A 214 26.64 -6.55 -1.54
N SER A 215 27.87 -6.63 -1.01
CA SER A 215 29.07 -6.90 -1.82
C SER A 215 29.20 -8.37 -2.24
N LYS A 216 28.43 -9.26 -1.60
CA LYS A 216 28.47 -10.71 -1.83
C LYS A 216 27.08 -11.21 -2.21
N PRO A 217 26.91 -11.81 -3.40
CA PRO A 217 25.67 -12.49 -3.72
C PRO A 217 25.37 -13.61 -2.73
N GLY A 218 24.09 -13.76 -2.40
CA GLY A 218 23.60 -14.74 -1.44
C GLY A 218 22.29 -14.32 -0.80
N THR A 219 21.80 -15.17 0.10
CA THR A 219 20.56 -14.94 0.82
C THR A 219 20.84 -14.51 2.26
N TYR A 220 20.31 -13.36 2.64
CA TYR A 220 20.41 -12.77 3.97
C TYR A 220 19.02 -12.72 4.62
N LYS A 221 18.99 -12.61 5.94
CA LYS A 221 17.73 -12.51 6.70
C LYS A 221 17.74 -11.27 7.57
N VAL A 222 16.66 -10.49 7.47
CA VAL A 222 16.32 -9.42 8.42
C VAL A 222 15.12 -9.87 9.23
N THR A 223 15.23 -9.78 10.54
CA THR A 223 14.22 -10.24 11.51
C THR A 223 13.66 -9.05 12.28
N TYR A 224 12.34 -8.94 12.29
CA TYR A 224 11.56 -7.98 13.08
C TYR A 224 10.92 -8.72 14.23
N ARG A 225 11.07 -8.20 15.45
CA ARG A 225 10.45 -8.76 16.66
C ARG A 225 9.72 -7.68 17.42
N VAL A 226 8.57 -8.01 17.96
CA VAL A 226 7.78 -7.10 18.77
C VAL A 226 7.22 -7.83 19.99
N SER A 227 6.98 -7.09 21.07
CA SER A 227 6.34 -7.60 22.27
C SER A 227 5.23 -6.65 22.72
N ASP A 228 4.11 -7.22 23.16
CA ASP A 228 3.03 -6.47 23.81
C ASP A 228 3.34 -6.22 25.30
N SER A 229 2.47 -5.47 25.98
CA SER A 229 2.57 -5.16 27.40
C SER A 229 2.40 -6.37 28.32
N SER A 230 1.76 -7.44 27.81
CA SER A 230 1.57 -8.72 28.50
C SER A 230 2.75 -9.68 28.34
N GLY A 231 3.76 -9.32 27.54
CA GLY A 231 4.96 -10.10 27.29
C GLY A 231 4.82 -11.14 26.17
N HIS A 232 3.71 -11.18 25.44
CA HIS A 232 3.63 -11.99 24.22
C HIS A 232 4.51 -11.38 23.14
N THR A 233 5.03 -12.22 22.25
CA THR A 233 5.96 -11.78 21.20
C THR A 233 5.56 -12.32 19.84
N ALA A 234 5.73 -11.50 18.81
CA ALA A 234 5.60 -11.91 17.41
C ALA A 234 6.87 -11.60 16.61
N LYS A 235 7.02 -12.28 15.47
CA LYS A 235 8.18 -12.12 14.59
C LYS A 235 7.79 -12.21 13.12
N ALA A 236 8.39 -11.34 12.31
CA ALA A 236 8.43 -11.45 10.86
C ALA A 236 9.89 -11.55 10.37
N VAL A 237 10.11 -12.17 9.20
CA VAL A 237 11.42 -12.29 8.58
C VAL A 237 11.34 -11.89 7.12
N ARG A 238 12.15 -10.92 6.72
CA ARG A 238 12.44 -10.62 5.32
C ARG A 238 13.66 -11.40 4.87
N THR A 239 13.53 -12.04 3.72
CA THR A 239 14.63 -12.68 3.01
C THR A 239 15.16 -11.70 1.97
N VAL A 240 16.46 -11.41 2.01
CA VAL A 240 17.11 -10.49 1.07
C VAL A 240 18.03 -11.29 0.16
N HIS A 241 17.71 -11.30 -1.13
CA HIS A 241 18.49 -11.98 -2.17
C HIS A 241 19.42 -10.96 -2.82
N VAL A 242 20.70 -11.00 -2.45
CA VAL A 242 21.73 -10.24 -3.16
C VAL A 242 22.12 -11.04 -4.38
N VAL A 243 21.93 -10.47 -5.58
CA VAL A 243 22.11 -11.17 -6.85
C VAL A 243 23.14 -10.46 -7.73
N GLU A 244 23.90 -11.21 -8.54
CA GLU A 244 24.84 -10.62 -9.51
C GLU A 244 24.09 -9.86 -10.63
N SER A 245 22.90 -10.34 -11.01
CA SER A 245 22.08 -9.75 -12.05
C SER A 245 20.61 -10.14 -11.89
N MET A 246 19.71 -9.26 -12.33
CA MET A 246 18.28 -9.54 -12.53
C MET A 246 17.76 -8.70 -13.70
N GLU A 247 16.65 -9.09 -14.31
CA GLU A 247 15.93 -8.17 -15.19
C GLU A 247 15.30 -7.06 -14.35
N THR A 248 15.46 -5.81 -14.77
CA THR A 248 15.04 -4.64 -14.00
C THR A 248 13.95 -3.84 -14.70
N MET A 249 13.12 -3.15 -13.90
CA MET A 249 12.15 -2.17 -14.40
C MET A 249 12.87 -1.11 -15.23
N GLN A 250 12.25 -0.71 -16.34
CA GLN A 250 12.76 0.36 -17.19
C GLN A 250 11.87 1.59 -17.08
N GLY A 251 12.46 2.72 -16.70
CA GLY A 251 11.82 4.04 -16.78
C GLY A 251 10.74 4.36 -15.74
N GLY A 252 9.99 3.38 -15.22
CA GLY A 252 8.92 3.63 -14.24
C GLY A 252 8.36 2.38 -13.57
N VAL A 253 7.41 2.58 -12.65
CA VAL A 253 6.70 1.54 -11.91
C VAL A 253 5.21 1.87 -11.80
N PRO A 254 4.30 0.91 -12.05
CA PRO A 254 2.87 1.11 -11.82
C PRO A 254 2.56 1.14 -10.33
N ILE A 255 1.93 2.24 -9.89
CA ILE A 255 1.37 2.40 -8.55
C ILE A 255 -0.14 2.42 -8.71
N LEU A 256 -0.80 1.33 -8.34
CA LEU A 256 -2.22 1.12 -8.60
C LEU A 256 -3.07 1.81 -7.54
N MET A 257 -4.07 2.57 -7.98
CA MET A 257 -5.05 3.25 -7.14
C MET A 257 -6.41 2.55 -7.26
N TYR A 258 -6.74 1.79 -6.22
CA TYR A 258 -8.06 1.22 -5.96
C TYR A 258 -8.81 2.07 -4.94
N HIS A 259 -10.12 1.87 -4.81
CA HIS A 259 -10.93 2.48 -3.75
C HIS A 259 -11.76 1.38 -3.06
N TYR A 260 -12.81 0.88 -3.71
CA TYR A 260 -13.81 0.04 -3.04
C TYR A 260 -13.83 -1.37 -3.61
N VAL A 261 -13.77 -2.37 -2.72
CA VAL A 261 -13.96 -3.78 -3.07
C VAL A 261 -15.28 -4.26 -2.45
N TYR A 262 -16.11 -4.97 -3.20
CA TYR A 262 -17.41 -5.43 -2.71
C TYR A 262 -17.66 -6.91 -3.00
N ASP A 263 -18.49 -7.55 -2.17
CA ASP A 263 -19.00 -8.90 -2.42
C ASP A 263 -20.11 -8.85 -3.49
N PRO A 264 -19.97 -9.50 -4.65
CA PRO A 264 -21.01 -9.53 -5.67
C PRO A 264 -22.32 -10.19 -5.21
N ALA A 265 -22.33 -10.95 -4.10
CA ALA A 265 -23.56 -11.46 -3.49
C ALA A 265 -24.37 -10.35 -2.78
N ASN A 266 -23.75 -9.23 -2.43
CA ASN A 266 -24.39 -8.07 -1.81
C ASN A 266 -23.81 -6.76 -2.39
N PRO A 267 -24.11 -6.44 -3.66
CA PRO A 267 -23.54 -5.28 -4.32
C PRO A 267 -24.08 -3.96 -3.73
N PRO A 268 -23.26 -2.90 -3.67
CA PRO A 268 -23.71 -1.54 -3.42
C PRO A 268 -24.83 -1.12 -4.40
N ALA A 269 -25.74 -0.26 -3.93
CA ALA A 269 -26.86 0.21 -4.74
C ALA A 269 -26.41 1.03 -5.96
N ASP A 270 -25.36 1.85 -5.79
CA ASP A 270 -24.84 2.75 -6.81
C ASP A 270 -23.38 2.37 -7.12
N LEU A 271 -23.18 1.57 -8.15
CA LEU A 271 -21.85 1.23 -8.66
C LEU A 271 -21.35 2.29 -9.63
N ASN A 272 -20.06 2.58 -9.53
CA ASN A 272 -19.32 3.37 -10.50
C ASN A 272 -17.92 2.75 -10.68
N GLY A 273 -17.11 3.31 -11.56
CA GLY A 273 -15.79 2.78 -11.88
C GLY A 273 -14.85 2.57 -10.68
N ASN A 274 -15.04 3.20 -9.52
CA ASN A 274 -14.21 3.01 -8.32
C ASN A 274 -14.51 1.73 -7.54
N PHE A 275 -15.62 1.05 -7.84
CA PHE A 275 -16.00 -0.22 -7.22
C PHE A 275 -15.54 -1.41 -8.06
N ILE A 276 -14.82 -2.35 -7.46
CA ILE A 276 -14.43 -3.62 -8.07
C ILE A 276 -15.06 -4.79 -7.30
N ALA A 277 -15.68 -5.73 -8.02
CA ALA A 277 -16.17 -6.96 -7.41
C ALA A 277 -15.00 -7.79 -6.87
N SER A 278 -15.17 -8.43 -5.72
CA SER A 278 -14.14 -9.27 -5.09
C SER A 278 -13.65 -10.40 -6.00
N THR A 279 -14.52 -10.95 -6.84
CA THR A 279 -14.17 -11.97 -7.85
C THR A 279 -13.28 -11.42 -8.96
N THR A 280 -13.50 -10.19 -9.42
CA THR A 280 -12.63 -9.53 -10.42
C THR A 280 -11.31 -9.12 -9.79
N PHE A 281 -11.33 -8.62 -8.56
CA PHE A 281 -10.10 -8.30 -7.82
C PHE A 281 -9.26 -9.57 -7.59
N GLU A 282 -9.89 -10.68 -7.24
CA GLU A 282 -9.23 -11.98 -7.07
C GLU A 282 -8.53 -12.46 -8.36
N GLN A 283 -9.13 -12.25 -9.53
CA GLN A 283 -8.48 -12.55 -10.82
C GLN A 283 -7.22 -11.72 -11.04
N GLN A 284 -7.23 -10.44 -10.65
CA GLN A 284 -6.05 -9.57 -10.73
C GLN A 284 -4.95 -10.06 -9.80
N LEU A 285 -5.28 -10.42 -8.55
CA LEU A 285 -4.32 -10.99 -7.60
C LEU A 285 -3.74 -12.33 -8.09
N SER A 286 -4.57 -13.21 -8.66
CA SER A 286 -4.12 -14.47 -9.25
C SER A 286 -3.13 -14.22 -10.38
N TYR A 287 -3.43 -13.30 -11.28
CA TYR A 287 -2.52 -12.94 -12.37
C TYR A 287 -1.17 -12.43 -11.84
N LEU A 288 -1.17 -11.50 -10.88
CA LEU A 288 0.06 -10.97 -10.30
C LEU A 288 0.93 -12.07 -9.67
N LYS A 289 0.31 -13.02 -8.95
CA LYS A 289 1.01 -14.14 -8.32
C LYS A 289 1.52 -15.17 -9.32
N GLU A 290 0.69 -15.56 -10.30
CA GLU A 290 1.05 -16.52 -11.34
C GLU A 290 2.16 -16.00 -12.28
N ASN A 291 2.38 -14.69 -12.32
CA ASN A 291 3.37 -14.04 -13.17
C ASN A 291 4.58 -13.48 -12.39
N ASP A 292 4.75 -13.89 -11.13
CA ASP A 292 5.90 -13.56 -10.27
C ASP A 292 6.14 -12.05 -10.11
N PHE A 293 5.08 -11.27 -9.92
CA PHE A 293 5.23 -9.85 -9.63
C PHE A 293 5.91 -9.61 -8.27
N TYR A 294 6.82 -8.64 -8.26
CA TYR A 294 7.47 -8.06 -7.09
C TYR A 294 6.67 -6.87 -6.55
N PHE A 295 6.60 -6.76 -5.22
CA PHE A 295 5.90 -5.66 -4.54
C PHE A 295 6.95 -4.84 -3.78
N PRO A 296 7.47 -3.74 -4.38
CA PRO A 296 8.51 -2.95 -3.75
C PRO A 296 7.97 -2.19 -2.55
N SER A 297 8.83 -1.99 -1.57
CA SER A 297 8.57 -1.10 -0.44
C SER A 297 8.73 0.37 -0.81
N TYR A 298 8.20 1.28 0.01
CA TYR A 298 8.33 2.72 -0.26
C TYR A 298 9.77 3.25 -0.24
N PRO A 299 10.71 2.75 0.59
CA PRO A 299 12.13 3.08 0.40
C PRO A 299 12.68 2.67 -0.97
N GLU A 300 12.34 1.48 -1.46
CA GLU A 300 12.75 1.02 -2.80
C GLU A 300 12.10 1.84 -3.91
N VAL A 301 10.80 2.13 -3.81
CA VAL A 301 10.08 3.01 -4.77
C VAL A 301 10.74 4.39 -4.81
N LYS A 302 10.95 5.02 -3.65
CA LYS A 302 11.61 6.32 -3.56
C LYS A 302 12.99 6.30 -4.22
N ALA A 303 13.82 5.31 -3.88
CA ALA A 303 15.17 5.21 -4.42
C ALA A 303 15.20 4.89 -5.92
N PHE A 304 14.29 4.05 -6.40
CA PHE A 304 14.12 3.76 -7.83
C PHE A 304 13.73 5.02 -8.61
N ILE A 305 12.72 5.76 -8.14
CA ILE A 305 12.30 7.02 -8.76
C ILE A 305 13.44 8.05 -8.74
N GLU A 306 14.27 8.08 -7.70
CA GLU A 306 15.46 8.93 -7.64
C GLU A 306 16.65 8.43 -8.49
N GLY A 307 16.52 7.28 -9.16
CA GLY A 307 17.57 6.68 -10.00
C GLY A 307 18.73 6.06 -9.21
N LYS A 308 18.49 5.66 -7.95
CA LYS A 308 19.50 5.16 -7.01
C LYS A 308 19.37 3.67 -6.68
N HIS A 309 18.34 3.00 -7.17
CA HIS A 309 18.06 1.61 -6.86
C HIS A 309 17.36 0.92 -8.02
N SER A 310 17.61 -0.39 -8.18
CA SER A 310 16.97 -1.20 -9.22
C SER A 310 15.78 -1.98 -8.66
N LEU A 311 14.69 -2.04 -9.42
CA LEU A 311 13.55 -2.91 -9.12
C LEU A 311 13.49 -4.09 -10.09
N PRO A 312 13.06 -5.30 -9.69
CA PRO A 312 12.77 -6.40 -10.61
C PRO A 312 11.78 -6.02 -11.72
N ALA A 313 11.97 -6.49 -12.95
CA ALA A 313 11.22 -6.08 -14.15
C ALA A 313 9.69 -6.25 -14.12
N LYS A 314 9.15 -6.99 -13.16
CA LYS A 314 7.71 -7.11 -12.91
C LYS A 314 7.36 -6.56 -11.54
N SER A 315 7.54 -5.26 -11.33
CA SER A 315 7.23 -4.62 -10.05
C SER A 315 5.93 -3.85 -10.10
N VAL A 316 5.11 -3.94 -9.04
CA VAL A 316 3.85 -3.21 -8.92
C VAL A 316 3.54 -2.86 -7.46
N VAL A 317 2.98 -1.67 -7.23
CA VAL A 317 2.50 -1.25 -5.90
C VAL A 317 0.98 -1.21 -5.89
N LEU A 318 0.34 -1.82 -4.88
CA LEU A 318 -1.11 -1.78 -4.71
C LEU A 318 -1.49 -0.81 -3.59
N THR A 319 -2.34 0.17 -3.91
CA THR A 319 -2.86 1.14 -2.94
C THR A 319 -4.38 1.23 -2.99
N PHE A 320 -5.00 1.40 -1.83
CA PHE A 320 -6.45 1.52 -1.63
C PHE A 320 -6.75 2.79 -0.86
N ASP A 321 -7.55 3.67 -1.43
CA ASP A 321 -7.93 4.94 -0.77
C ASP A 321 -9.12 4.75 0.18
N ASP A 322 -9.34 5.76 1.02
CA ASP A 322 -10.47 5.97 1.94
C ASP A 322 -10.58 5.05 3.17
N GLY A 323 -9.91 3.90 3.20
CA GLY A 323 -10.03 2.96 4.33
C GLY A 323 -11.46 2.44 4.53
N GLU A 324 -12.13 2.13 3.42
CA GLU A 324 -13.54 1.74 3.37
C GLU A 324 -13.76 0.28 3.80
N MET A 325 -14.85 0.00 4.53
CA MET A 325 -15.13 -1.29 5.15
C MET A 325 -15.34 -2.45 4.17
N GLY A 326 -15.86 -2.24 2.97
CA GLY A 326 -15.92 -3.23 1.90
C GLY A 326 -14.53 -3.74 1.53
N PHE A 327 -13.55 -2.85 1.33
CA PHE A 327 -12.16 -3.27 1.15
C PHE A 327 -11.60 -3.98 2.39
N LEU A 328 -11.82 -3.42 3.58
CA LEU A 328 -11.28 -4.00 4.81
C LEU A 328 -11.87 -5.39 5.14
N ASN A 329 -13.16 -5.62 4.87
CA ASN A 329 -13.85 -6.89 5.13
C ASN A 329 -13.65 -7.93 4.03
N VAL A 330 -13.50 -7.51 2.77
CA VAL A 330 -13.52 -8.42 1.60
C VAL A 330 -12.19 -8.43 0.86
N GLY A 331 -11.54 -7.29 0.71
CA GLY A 331 -10.26 -7.14 0.02
C GLY A 331 -9.06 -7.62 0.84
N VAL A 332 -8.98 -7.25 2.13
CA VAL A 332 -7.86 -7.66 3.00
C VAL A 332 -7.73 -9.18 3.08
N PRO A 333 -8.80 -9.98 3.32
CA PRO A 333 -8.68 -11.44 3.30
C PRO A 333 -8.18 -12.02 1.97
N LEU A 334 -8.51 -11.38 0.83
CA LEU A 334 -7.98 -11.78 -0.48
C LEU A 334 -6.48 -11.47 -0.60
N LEU A 335 -6.02 -10.30 -0.14
CA LEU A 335 -4.60 -9.97 -0.12
C LEU A 335 -3.81 -10.95 0.76
N GLU A 336 -4.37 -11.40 1.89
CA GLU A 336 -3.78 -12.45 2.73
C GLU A 336 -3.74 -13.81 2.03
N LYS A 337 -4.85 -14.22 1.41
CA LYS A 337 -4.95 -15.48 0.66
C LYS A 337 -3.89 -15.57 -0.44
N TYR A 338 -3.68 -14.48 -1.18
CA TYR A 338 -2.71 -14.43 -2.27
C TYR A 338 -1.31 -13.97 -1.82
N GLN A 339 -1.16 -13.58 -0.54
CA GLN A 339 0.09 -13.06 0.01
C GLN A 339 0.64 -11.91 -0.85
N VAL A 340 -0.23 -10.93 -1.12
CA VAL A 340 0.08 -9.72 -1.91
C VAL A 340 0.14 -8.53 -0.97
N PRO A 341 1.33 -7.91 -0.79
CA PRO A 341 1.46 -6.68 -0.03
C PRO A 341 0.68 -5.52 -0.66
N ALA A 342 0.01 -4.72 0.16
CA ALA A 342 -0.68 -3.50 -0.26
C ALA A 342 -0.66 -2.42 0.83
N THR A 343 -1.11 -1.22 0.47
CA THR A 343 -1.32 -0.10 1.40
C THR A 343 -2.77 0.35 1.39
N SER A 344 -3.34 0.54 2.57
CA SER A 344 -4.64 1.19 2.78
C SER A 344 -4.43 2.61 3.31
N PHE A 345 -4.88 3.62 2.58
CA PHE A 345 -4.86 5.01 3.01
C PHE A 345 -6.17 5.33 3.74
N VAL A 346 -6.09 5.52 5.06
CA VAL A 346 -7.25 5.73 5.93
C VAL A 346 -7.48 7.21 6.17
N ILE A 347 -8.74 7.65 6.04
CA ILE A 347 -9.16 9.00 6.47
C ILE A 347 -9.15 9.03 8.00
N ALA A 348 -8.14 9.67 8.60
CA ALA A 348 -7.90 9.55 10.03
C ALA A 348 -8.88 10.37 10.90
N SER A 349 -9.71 11.24 10.32
CA SER A 349 -10.82 11.89 11.05
C SER A 349 -12.04 10.99 11.23
N ASP A 350 -12.10 9.83 10.59
CA ASP A 350 -13.18 8.87 10.83
C ASP A 350 -13.16 8.45 12.30
N ALA A 351 -14.34 8.41 12.93
CA ALA A 351 -14.45 8.16 14.37
C ALA A 351 -13.88 6.79 14.79
N ASP A 352 -13.83 5.84 13.84
CA ASP A 352 -13.34 4.48 14.01
C ASP A 352 -11.98 4.24 13.31
N ALA A 353 -11.30 5.28 12.81
CA ALA A 353 -10.04 5.14 12.05
C ALA A 353 -8.98 4.29 12.77
N ALA A 354 -8.71 4.57 14.04
CA ALA A 354 -7.78 3.79 14.84
C ALA A 354 -8.25 2.33 14.98
N GLN A 355 -9.55 2.11 15.22
CA GLN A 355 -10.11 0.77 15.40
C GLN A 355 -10.05 -0.04 14.11
N LYS A 356 -10.30 0.57 12.94
CA LYS A 356 -10.14 -0.06 11.62
C LYS A 356 -8.74 -0.65 11.44
N VAL A 357 -7.70 0.08 11.84
CA VAL A 357 -6.30 -0.40 11.75
C VAL A 357 -6.05 -1.61 12.66
N ILE A 358 -6.63 -1.63 13.86
CA ILE A 358 -6.46 -2.73 14.82
C ILE A 358 -7.27 -3.96 14.42
N ASP A 359 -8.54 -3.78 14.05
CA ASP A 359 -9.44 -4.90 13.72
C ASP A 359 -9.10 -5.56 12.39
N HIS A 360 -8.56 -4.80 11.44
CA HIS A 360 -8.15 -5.28 10.12
C HIS A 360 -6.63 -5.39 9.95
N ARG A 361 -5.89 -5.45 11.05
CA ARG A 361 -4.44 -5.71 11.06
C ARG A 361 -4.12 -6.96 10.24
N SER A 362 -3.10 -6.87 9.39
CA SER A 362 -2.77 -7.93 8.44
C SER A 362 -1.26 -8.08 8.28
N PRO A 363 -0.71 -9.28 8.01
CA PRO A 363 0.69 -9.42 7.63
C PRO A 363 1.04 -8.79 6.27
N TYR A 364 0.04 -8.46 5.45
CA TYR A 364 0.20 -8.01 4.07
C TYR A 364 -0.37 -6.61 3.78
N VAL A 365 -1.07 -5.98 4.74
CA VAL A 365 -1.67 -4.66 4.53
C VAL A 365 -1.11 -3.67 5.54
N ALA A 366 -0.31 -2.73 5.04
CA ALA A 366 0.12 -1.57 5.82
C ALA A 366 -0.96 -0.48 5.76
N PHE A 367 -1.20 0.17 6.90
CA PHE A 367 -2.10 1.31 6.99
C PHE A 367 -1.31 2.61 7.01
N GLU A 368 -1.67 3.53 6.12
CA GLU A 368 -1.06 4.84 5.94
C GLU A 368 -2.18 5.89 5.89
N SER A 369 -1.86 7.18 5.88
CA SER A 369 -2.90 8.22 6.01
C SER A 369 -3.45 8.71 4.66
N HIS A 370 -4.75 8.97 4.63
CA HIS A 370 -5.42 9.81 3.63
C HIS A 370 -5.76 11.19 4.21
N SER A 371 -4.85 11.75 5.02
CA SER A 371 -5.03 12.90 5.92
C SER A 371 -5.84 12.58 7.17
N PHE A 372 -5.78 13.49 8.15
CA PHE A 372 -6.76 13.53 9.24
C PHE A 372 -8.02 14.20 8.73
N GLY A 373 -8.02 15.53 8.53
CA GLY A 373 -9.23 16.32 8.27
C GLY A 373 -9.26 17.01 6.91
N MET A 374 -8.40 16.62 5.97
CA MET A 374 -8.27 17.26 4.65
C MET A 374 -9.11 16.60 3.56
N HIS A 375 -9.74 15.46 3.83
CA HIS A 375 -10.65 14.75 2.93
C HIS A 375 -12.07 15.34 2.95
N LYS A 376 -12.20 16.64 2.63
CA LYS A 376 -13.48 17.35 2.59
C LYS A 376 -13.44 18.54 1.62
N PRO A 377 -14.57 18.87 0.95
CA PRO A 377 -14.61 19.98 0.01
C PRO A 377 -14.18 21.31 0.65
N GLY A 378 -13.40 22.12 -0.07
CA GLY A 378 -13.02 23.45 0.40
C GLY A 378 -11.82 24.08 -0.32
N GLY A 379 -11.09 23.32 -1.12
CA GLY A 379 -9.96 23.76 -1.91
C GLY A 379 -10.33 24.30 -3.29
N ASN A 380 -9.30 24.59 -4.08
CA ASN A 380 -9.36 25.17 -5.41
C ASN A 380 -9.13 24.13 -6.54
N VAL A 381 -8.88 22.86 -6.18
CA VAL A 381 -8.61 21.76 -7.13
C VAL A 381 -9.56 20.59 -6.89
N GLY A 382 -10.20 20.10 -7.95
CA GLY A 382 -11.08 18.93 -7.90
C GLY A 382 -12.42 19.19 -7.21
N HIS A 383 -13.10 18.11 -6.81
CA HIS A 383 -14.44 18.13 -6.21
C HIS A 383 -14.44 18.01 -4.67
N GLY A 384 -13.27 18.04 -3.99
CA GLY A 384 -13.28 17.63 -2.58
C GLY A 384 -12.05 17.78 -1.69
N GLY A 385 -10.87 18.20 -2.14
CA GLY A 385 -9.73 18.42 -1.22
C GLY A 385 -9.78 19.81 -0.59
N ILE A 386 -9.11 20.04 0.54
CA ILE A 386 -8.93 21.38 1.15
C ILE A 386 -7.45 21.80 1.26
N ILE A 387 -6.52 20.96 0.79
CA ILE A 387 -5.07 21.22 0.88
C ILE A 387 -4.70 22.54 0.21
N SER A 388 -5.31 22.85 -0.95
CA SER A 388 -5.09 24.11 -1.66
C SER A 388 -5.65 25.36 -0.97
N ALA A 389 -6.34 25.20 0.16
CA ALA A 389 -6.83 26.29 1.01
C ALA A 389 -6.11 26.35 2.37
N MET A 390 -5.11 25.50 2.61
CA MET A 390 -4.38 25.41 3.88
C MET A 390 -2.93 25.89 3.73
N SER A 391 -2.36 26.36 4.83
CA SER A 391 -0.93 26.64 4.92
C SER A 391 -0.10 25.36 5.12
N ARG A 392 1.20 25.42 4.80
CA ARG A 392 2.15 24.33 5.06
C ARG A 392 2.09 23.81 6.49
N ASP A 393 2.05 24.69 7.48
CA ASP A 393 2.06 24.29 8.90
C ASP A 393 0.78 23.56 9.31
N GLU A 394 -0.37 23.98 8.79
CA GLU A 394 -1.65 23.30 9.00
C GLU A 394 -1.66 21.91 8.36
N ILE A 395 -1.14 21.79 7.13
CA ILE A 395 -1.02 20.51 6.44
C ILE A 395 -0.06 19.58 7.20
N ALA A 396 1.10 20.07 7.63
CA ALA A 396 2.08 19.27 8.38
C ALA A 396 1.52 18.79 9.72
N ALA A 397 0.76 19.64 10.43
CA ALA A 397 0.09 19.27 11.67
C ALA A 397 -0.98 18.19 11.44
N ASP A 398 -1.77 18.31 10.37
CA ASP A 398 -2.77 17.31 9.98
C ASP A 398 -2.14 15.96 9.66
N LEU A 399 -1.08 15.96 8.83
CA LEU A 399 -0.33 14.75 8.46
C LEU A 399 0.25 14.06 9.71
N LYS A 400 0.88 14.83 10.60
CA LYS A 400 1.45 14.27 11.83
C LYS A 400 0.37 13.66 12.73
N HIS A 401 -0.77 14.33 12.88
CA HIS A 401 -1.87 13.78 13.67
C HIS A 401 -2.45 12.50 13.05
N ALA A 402 -2.54 12.45 11.72
CA ALA A 402 -2.96 11.25 11.03
C ALA A 402 -1.99 10.07 11.25
N GLN A 403 -0.68 10.31 11.19
CA GLN A 403 0.36 9.30 11.47
C GLN A 403 0.28 8.75 12.91
N GLU A 404 -0.11 9.57 13.89
CA GLU A 404 -0.33 9.12 15.29
C GLU A 404 -1.52 8.15 15.39
N ILE A 405 -2.54 8.32 14.54
CA ILE A 405 -3.75 7.48 14.52
C ILE A 405 -3.53 6.17 13.76
N VAL A 406 -2.93 6.24 12.56
CA VAL A 406 -2.79 5.06 11.68
C VAL A 406 -1.49 4.30 11.91
N GLY A 407 -0.48 4.92 12.53
CA GLY A 407 0.83 4.34 12.82
C GLY A 407 1.78 4.23 11.63
N GLY A 408 1.27 4.35 10.40
CA GLY A 408 2.04 4.46 9.17
C GLY A 408 2.71 5.83 9.01
N THR A 409 3.88 5.85 8.39
CA THR A 409 4.66 7.07 8.14
C THR A 409 5.34 7.09 6.77
N GLN A 410 5.24 6.01 5.99
CA GLN A 410 6.03 5.87 4.77
C GLN A 410 5.33 6.46 3.55
N ALA A 411 4.00 6.53 3.58
CA ALA A 411 3.23 6.95 2.43
C ALA A 411 2.01 7.82 2.77
N PHE A 412 1.56 8.58 1.77
CA PHE A 412 0.38 9.43 1.88
C PHE A 412 -0.33 9.54 0.53
N ALA A 413 -1.65 9.46 0.51
CA ALA A 413 -2.43 9.84 -0.66
C ALA A 413 -3.06 11.21 -0.44
N TYR A 414 -2.84 12.16 -1.36
CA TYR A 414 -3.50 13.46 -1.33
C TYR A 414 -5.01 13.27 -1.57
N PRO A 415 -5.90 13.72 -0.66
CA PRO A 415 -7.34 13.73 -0.91
C PRO A 415 -7.68 14.32 -2.27
N PHE A 416 -8.37 13.54 -3.09
CA PHE A 416 -8.78 13.92 -4.46
C PHE A 416 -7.61 14.27 -5.41
N GLY A 417 -6.36 14.07 -5.00
CA GLY A 417 -5.16 14.55 -5.69
C GLY A 417 -4.91 16.04 -5.55
N ASP A 418 -5.53 16.73 -4.57
CA ASP A 418 -5.31 18.15 -4.30
C ASP A 418 -3.90 18.36 -3.73
N VAL A 419 -2.97 18.79 -4.59
CA VAL A 419 -1.55 18.97 -4.26
C VAL A 419 -1.11 20.40 -4.54
N THR A 420 -0.34 20.96 -3.61
CA THR A 420 0.30 22.29 -3.71
C THR A 420 1.78 22.20 -3.35
N ASP A 421 2.55 23.26 -3.60
CA ASP A 421 3.96 23.34 -3.19
C ASP A 421 4.11 23.25 -1.67
N ASP A 422 3.21 23.89 -0.93
CA ASP A 422 3.11 23.79 0.53
C ASP A 422 2.76 22.37 0.98
N GLY A 423 1.83 21.70 0.28
CA GLY A 423 1.50 20.30 0.55
C GLY A 423 2.68 19.36 0.32
N ARG A 424 3.48 19.58 -0.73
CA ARG A 424 4.72 18.81 -0.99
C ARG A 424 5.78 19.10 0.06
N ALA A 425 5.89 20.35 0.52
CA ALA A 425 6.81 20.71 1.60
C ALA A 425 6.40 20.10 2.95
N ALA A 426 5.10 20.09 3.27
CA ALA A 426 4.58 19.46 4.47
C ALA A 426 4.80 17.93 4.50
N VAL A 427 4.63 17.26 3.35
CA VAL A 427 4.98 15.83 3.21
C VAL A 427 6.45 15.56 3.55
N ARG A 428 7.37 16.42 3.07
CA ARG A 428 8.80 16.31 3.43
C ARG A 428 9.04 16.51 4.92
N ASP A 429 8.41 17.52 5.51
CA ASP A 429 8.56 17.82 6.93
C ASP A 429 8.03 16.70 7.84
N ALA A 430 6.96 16.03 7.41
CA ALA A 430 6.37 14.88 8.08
C ALA A 430 7.18 13.58 7.91
N GLY A 431 8.28 13.60 7.14
CA GLY A 431 9.15 12.45 6.92
C GLY A 431 8.53 11.37 6.03
N ILE A 432 7.47 11.68 5.28
CA ILE A 432 6.79 10.75 4.39
C ILE A 432 7.66 10.51 3.14
N LEU A 433 7.86 9.24 2.80
CA LEU A 433 8.80 8.84 1.74
C LEU A 433 8.21 9.02 0.34
N CYS A 434 6.94 8.65 0.17
CA CYS A 434 6.22 8.71 -1.10
C CYS A 434 4.83 9.29 -0.88
N ALA A 435 4.42 10.29 -1.66
CA ALA A 435 3.06 10.80 -1.63
C ALA A 435 2.42 10.78 -3.02
N PHE A 436 1.11 10.53 -3.07
CA PHE A 436 0.42 10.12 -4.29
C PHE A 436 -0.71 11.05 -4.69
N THR A 437 -0.76 11.37 -5.98
CA THR A 437 -1.85 12.14 -6.59
C THR A 437 -2.84 11.21 -7.30
N THR A 438 -3.78 11.80 -8.05
CA THR A 438 -4.72 11.09 -8.93
C THR A 438 -4.36 11.22 -10.41
N GLN A 439 -3.18 11.79 -10.74
CA GLN A 439 -2.70 11.85 -12.11
C GLN A 439 -2.53 10.43 -12.66
N ASN A 440 -3.29 10.10 -13.71
CA ASN A 440 -3.32 8.75 -14.26
C ASN A 440 -2.09 8.46 -15.13
N SER A 441 -1.05 7.91 -14.52
CA SER A 441 0.22 7.53 -15.16
C SER A 441 0.98 6.55 -14.27
N TRP A 442 1.92 5.82 -14.85
CA TRP A 442 3.02 5.22 -14.09
C TRP A 442 3.86 6.32 -13.43
N ALA A 443 4.48 5.99 -12.30
CA ALA A 443 5.51 6.82 -11.68
C ALA A 443 6.85 6.54 -12.38
N HIS A 444 7.55 7.57 -12.82
CA HIS A 444 8.76 7.46 -13.62
C HIS A 444 10.00 7.95 -12.87
N VAL A 445 11.17 7.43 -13.27
CA VAL A 445 12.45 7.93 -12.77
C VAL A 445 12.57 9.44 -13.04
N GLY A 446 12.85 10.21 -11.98
CA GLY A 446 12.91 11.66 -12.01
C GLY A 446 11.64 12.38 -11.55
N ASP A 447 10.53 11.66 -11.32
CA ASP A 447 9.33 12.25 -10.73
C ASP A 447 9.57 12.76 -9.29
N ASP A 448 8.79 13.76 -8.87
CA ASP A 448 8.81 14.24 -7.48
C ASP A 448 8.13 13.20 -6.58
N VAL A 449 8.92 12.54 -5.73
CA VAL A 449 8.43 11.52 -4.78
C VAL A 449 7.36 12.04 -3.81
N THR A 450 7.22 13.35 -3.69
CA THR A 450 6.18 13.98 -2.87
C THR A 450 4.88 14.23 -3.63
N ALA A 451 4.76 13.81 -4.90
CA ALA A 451 3.54 13.91 -5.70
C ALA A 451 3.55 12.93 -6.89
N LEU A 452 3.75 11.64 -6.61
CA LEU A 452 3.80 10.59 -7.62
C LEU A 452 2.42 10.38 -8.27
N PRO A 453 2.35 10.14 -9.59
CA PRO A 453 1.13 9.71 -10.26
C PRO A 453 0.76 8.27 -9.85
N ARG A 454 -0.50 7.90 -10.09
CA ARG A 454 -1.00 6.54 -9.88
C ARG A 454 -1.86 6.08 -11.05
N VAL A 455 -1.81 4.79 -11.34
CA VAL A 455 -2.67 4.15 -12.32
C VAL A 455 -4.03 3.87 -11.69
N ARG A 456 -5.08 4.54 -12.18
CA ARG A 456 -6.46 4.29 -11.72
C ARG A 456 -6.91 2.91 -12.15
N ILE A 457 -7.33 2.08 -11.20
CA ILE A 457 -8.00 0.82 -11.50
C ILE A 457 -9.50 1.05 -11.47
N SER A 458 -10.16 0.73 -12.59
CA SER A 458 -11.61 0.70 -12.64
C SER A 458 -12.13 -0.73 -12.54
N GLY A 459 -13.18 -0.95 -11.76
CA GLY A 459 -13.85 -2.26 -11.74
C GLY A 459 -14.60 -2.61 -13.03
N GLU A 460 -14.73 -1.66 -13.96
CA GLU A 460 -15.26 -1.89 -15.30
C GLU A 460 -14.20 -2.49 -16.25
N TYR A 461 -12.93 -2.50 -15.85
CA TYR A 461 -11.85 -3.03 -16.68
C TYR A 461 -11.85 -4.56 -16.70
N PRO A 462 -11.88 -5.19 -17.89
CA PRO A 462 -11.61 -6.62 -17.98
C PRO A 462 -10.17 -6.93 -17.57
N LEU A 463 -9.89 -8.21 -17.27
CA LEU A 463 -8.56 -8.65 -16.84
C LEU A 463 -7.46 -8.25 -17.85
N ASP A 464 -7.71 -8.34 -19.16
CA ASP A 464 -6.73 -7.95 -20.18
C ASP A 464 -6.36 -6.47 -20.11
N SER A 465 -7.30 -5.60 -19.72
CA SER A 465 -7.00 -4.17 -19.49
C SER A 465 -6.13 -3.99 -18.26
N PHE A 466 -6.40 -4.73 -17.17
CA PHE A 466 -5.51 -4.74 -16.01
C PHE A 466 -4.10 -5.22 -16.36
N ILE A 467 -3.99 -6.30 -17.14
CA ILE A 467 -2.71 -6.86 -17.62
C ILE A 467 -1.92 -5.81 -18.41
N ALA A 468 -2.57 -5.06 -19.31
CA ALA A 468 -1.93 -3.99 -20.05
C ALA A 468 -1.42 -2.88 -19.10
N LEU A 469 -2.23 -2.48 -18.13
CA LEU A 469 -1.89 -1.41 -17.18
C LEU A 469 -0.66 -1.71 -16.32
N VAL A 470 -0.42 -2.98 -15.97
CA VAL A 470 0.73 -3.38 -15.12
C VAL A 470 1.99 -3.74 -15.90
N ASN A 471 1.91 -3.91 -17.22
CA ASN A 471 3.07 -4.27 -18.06
C ASN A 471 3.62 -3.10 -18.89
N GLY A 472 2.87 -2.00 -19.03
CA GLY A 472 3.32 -0.77 -19.70
C GLY A 472 2.88 -0.73 -21.15
#